data_AF-A0A840PFM8-F1
#
_entry.id   AF-A0A840PFM8-F1
#
_cell.length_a   1.000
_cell.length_b   1.000
_cell.length_c   1.000
_cell.angle_alpha   90.00
_cell.angle_beta   90.00
_cell.angle_gamma   90.00
#
_symmetry.space_group_name_H-M   'P 1'
#
loop_
_entity.id
_entity.type
_entity.pdbx_description
1 polymer ?
#
loop_
_entity_poly.entity_id
_entity_poly.type
_entity_poly.pdbx_seq_one_letter_code
_entity_poly.pdbx_strand_id
1 'polypeptide(L)'
;MNRILAGLSAAVLGLSLLTGCASDAGDGPSAQPADRTSYPRTVEVPGDPPRQVTLPSRPMRIAALSADVAEAAVELVGAERLTAIPASSANPSLSSHAREMAAVPTKLPPGTGPDPEQIISLNPDLILITTRHGGEQDAQAVLA
;
A
#
# COMPACT_ATOMS: atom_id res chain seq x y z
N MET A 1 65.20 12.47 -42.70
CA MET A 1 65.49 13.71 -41.97
C MET A 1 64.89 13.59 -40.57
N ASN A 2 65.79 13.61 -39.57
CA ASN A 2 65.62 13.96 -38.15
C ASN A 2 64.47 13.31 -37.33
N ARG A 3 64.64 12.75 -36.13
CA ARG A 3 65.69 12.67 -35.09
C ARG A 3 65.12 11.66 -34.04
N ILE A 4 65.86 10.64 -33.56
CA ILE A 4 66.59 10.63 -32.26
C ILE A 4 65.64 10.92 -31.07
N LEU A 5 65.44 10.13 -30.00
CA LEU A 5 66.21 9.10 -29.30
C LEU A 5 65.27 8.48 -28.21
N ALA A 6 65.40 7.19 -27.87
CA ALA A 6 65.84 6.69 -26.55
C ALA A 6 64.72 6.08 -25.68
N GLY A 7 65.05 4.95 -25.01
CA GLY A 7 64.26 4.32 -23.94
C GLY A 7 64.01 2.84 -24.18
N LEU A 8 65.06 2.05 -24.45
CA LEU A 8 65.67 1.13 -23.48
C LEU A 8 64.74 0.00 -23.02
N SER A 9 64.93 -1.15 -23.67
CA SER A 9 64.44 -2.46 -23.28
C SER A 9 64.80 -2.78 -21.83
N ALA A 10 63.81 -3.19 -21.03
CA ALA A 10 64.02 -4.10 -19.91
C ALA A 10 62.99 -5.21 -20.03
N ALA A 11 63.54 -6.41 -20.19
CA ALA A 11 62.87 -7.62 -20.55
C ALA A 11 62.31 -8.33 -19.30
N VAL A 12 61.22 -9.08 -19.53
CA VAL A 12 60.83 -10.31 -18.84
C VAL A 12 60.36 -10.16 -17.38
N LEU A 13 59.11 -10.53 -17.12
CA LEU A 13 58.73 -11.62 -16.21
C LEU A 13 57.20 -11.64 -16.04
N GLY A 14 56.61 -12.82 -15.99
CA GLY A 14 55.35 -13.02 -15.27
C GLY A 14 54.15 -13.45 -16.10
N LEU A 15 54.17 -14.70 -16.55
CA LEU A 15 52.99 -15.50 -16.84
C LEU A 15 52.09 -15.52 -15.58
N SER A 16 50.85 -15.02 -15.65
CA SER A 16 49.80 -15.33 -14.67
C SER A 16 48.43 -15.19 -15.32
N LEU A 17 47.77 -16.33 -15.38
CA LEU A 17 46.46 -16.56 -15.97
C LEU A 17 45.39 -15.74 -15.25
N LEU A 18 44.74 -14.79 -15.94
CA LEU A 18 43.45 -14.25 -15.49
C LEU A 18 42.35 -15.29 -15.79
N THR A 19 42.26 -16.31 -14.94
CA THR A 19 41.04 -17.10 -14.74
C THR A 19 40.73 -17.03 -13.25
N GLY A 20 39.86 -16.09 -12.91
CA GLY A 20 39.35 -15.90 -11.57
C GLY A 20 37.90 -15.43 -11.65
N CYS A 21 37.00 -16.30 -12.12
CA CYS A 21 35.58 -16.20 -11.75
C CYS A 21 35.46 -16.61 -10.28
N ALA A 22 35.78 -15.69 -9.37
CA ALA A 22 35.34 -15.79 -8.00
C ALA A 22 34.00 -15.06 -7.91
N SER A 23 32.92 -15.84 -8.05
CA SER A 23 31.62 -15.44 -7.51
C SER A 23 31.75 -15.51 -5.99
N ASP A 24 32.27 -14.43 -5.41
CA ASP A 24 32.18 -14.23 -3.97
C ASP A 24 30.73 -13.83 -3.69
N ALA A 25 29.93 -14.85 -3.42
CA ALA A 25 28.62 -14.70 -2.78
C ALA A 25 28.88 -14.24 -1.34
N GLY A 26 29.27 -12.98 -1.23
CA GLY A 26 29.30 -12.25 0.01
C GLY A 26 27.87 -12.18 0.53
N ASP A 27 27.66 -12.86 1.64
CA ASP A 27 26.46 -12.89 2.47
C ASP A 27 26.20 -11.49 3.05
N GLY A 28 25.87 -10.53 2.19
CA GLY A 28 25.17 -9.32 2.58
C GLY A 28 23.74 -9.71 2.95
N PRO A 29 23.05 -8.97 3.84
CA PRO A 29 21.66 -9.26 4.16
C PRO A 29 20.89 -9.34 2.85
N SER A 30 20.53 -10.57 2.47
CA SER A 30 19.69 -10.82 1.32
C SER A 30 18.44 -10.02 1.58
N ALA A 31 18.24 -8.95 0.80
CA ALA A 31 16.98 -8.24 0.77
C ALA A 31 15.95 -9.30 0.36
N GLN A 32 15.26 -9.83 1.38
CA GLN A 32 14.29 -10.87 1.20
C GLN A 32 13.30 -10.33 0.16
N PRO A 33 13.13 -11.01 -0.98
CA PRO A 33 12.19 -10.55 -1.99
C PRO A 33 10.87 -10.32 -1.27
N ALA A 34 10.36 -9.08 -1.34
CA ALA A 34 9.17 -8.66 -0.62
C ALA A 34 8.12 -9.76 -0.79
N ASP A 35 7.84 -10.43 0.33
CA ASP A 35 7.05 -11.64 0.35
C ASP A 35 5.77 -11.35 -0.41
N ARG A 36 5.53 -12.08 -1.52
CA ARG A 36 4.31 -11.92 -2.32
C ARG A 36 3.18 -11.99 -1.33
N THR A 37 2.49 -10.87 -1.13
CA THR A 37 1.72 -10.66 0.09
C THR A 37 0.65 -11.74 0.24
N SER A 38 0.95 -12.78 1.03
CA SER A 38 0.11 -13.97 1.17
C SER A 38 -1.00 -13.70 2.18
N TYR A 39 -2.14 -14.35 1.97
CA TYR A 39 -3.30 -14.36 2.86
C TYR A 39 -3.48 -15.79 3.42
N PRO A 40 -4.03 -15.98 4.63
CA PRO A 40 -4.64 -14.96 5.50
C PRO A 40 -3.63 -14.00 6.14
N ARG A 41 -4.08 -12.80 6.52
CA ARG A 41 -3.29 -11.77 7.23
C ARG A 41 -4.02 -11.31 8.46
N THR A 42 -3.35 -11.27 9.59
CA THR A 42 -3.88 -10.62 10.79
C THR A 42 -3.22 -9.26 10.96
N VAL A 43 -4.04 -8.22 11.10
CA VAL A 43 -3.59 -6.87 11.41
C VAL A 43 -4.04 -6.52 12.82
N GLU A 44 -3.15 -5.93 13.59
CA GLU A 44 -3.50 -5.31 14.86
C GLU A 44 -4.03 -3.90 14.60
N VAL A 45 -5.25 -3.64 15.05
CA VAL A 45 -5.86 -2.32 15.04
C VAL A 45 -5.60 -1.68 16.41
N PRO A 46 -4.89 -0.55 16.46
CA PRO A 46 -4.64 0.17 17.71
C PRO A 46 -5.92 0.53 18.45
N GLY A 47 -5.90 0.39 19.76
CA GLY A 47 -7.02 0.63 20.67
C GLY A 47 -6.64 0.22 22.09
N ASP A 48 -7.54 0.44 23.04
CA ASP A 48 -7.40 -0.06 24.40
C ASP A 48 -8.65 -0.88 24.78
N PRO A 49 -8.58 -2.24 24.71
CA PRO A 49 -7.45 -3.06 24.26
C PRO A 49 -7.26 -3.05 22.74
N PRO A 50 -6.07 -3.42 22.22
CA PRO A 50 -5.86 -3.59 20.78
C PRO A 50 -6.73 -4.73 20.24
N ARG A 51 -7.23 -4.59 19.01
CA ARG A 51 -8.09 -5.58 18.34
C ARG A 51 -7.34 -6.26 17.21
N GLN A 52 -7.40 -7.57 17.12
CA GLN A 52 -6.85 -8.33 15.99
C GLN A 52 -7.94 -8.52 14.93
N VAL A 53 -7.63 -8.19 13.67
CA VAL A 53 -8.53 -8.40 12.52
C VAL A 53 -7.85 -9.30 11.51
N THR A 54 -8.45 -10.46 11.23
CA THR A 54 -7.93 -11.40 10.22
C THR A 54 -8.63 -11.18 8.88
N LEU A 55 -7.85 -10.85 7.86
CA LEU A 55 -8.23 -10.80 6.46
C LEU A 55 -7.98 -12.18 5.84
N PRO A 56 -9.01 -12.95 5.47
CA PRO A 56 -8.84 -14.28 4.90
C PRO A 56 -8.32 -14.25 3.45
N SER A 57 -8.59 -13.16 2.74
CA SER A 57 -8.22 -12.92 1.35
C SER A 57 -7.97 -11.44 1.11
N ARG A 58 -7.47 -11.09 -0.08
CA ARG A 58 -7.32 -9.70 -0.50
C ARG A 58 -8.69 -9.01 -0.56
N PRO A 59 -8.89 -7.86 0.13
CA PRO A 59 -10.11 -7.07 0.02
C PRO A 59 -10.31 -6.55 -1.41
N MET A 60 -11.53 -6.68 -1.90
CA MET A 60 -11.97 -6.26 -3.23
C MET A 60 -13.24 -5.39 -3.19
N ARG A 61 -13.91 -5.29 -2.03
CA ARG A 61 -15.15 -4.52 -1.82
C ARG A 61 -15.02 -3.69 -0.54
N ILE A 62 -14.29 -2.60 -0.61
CA ILE A 62 -13.92 -1.77 0.54
C ILE A 62 -14.92 -0.63 0.71
N ALA A 63 -15.53 -0.50 1.88
CA ALA A 63 -16.29 0.69 2.26
C ALA A 63 -15.39 1.61 3.10
N ALA A 64 -15.07 2.80 2.59
CA ALA A 64 -14.30 3.82 3.29
C ALA A 64 -15.26 4.90 3.80
N LEU A 65 -15.44 5.01 5.10
CA LEU A 65 -16.58 5.73 5.67
C LEU A 65 -16.32 7.20 6.00
N SER A 66 -15.08 7.67 5.88
CA SER A 66 -14.69 9.07 6.06
C SER A 66 -13.84 9.57 4.89
N ALA A 67 -13.80 10.90 4.70
CA ALA A 67 -13.19 11.48 3.50
C ALA A 67 -11.67 11.28 3.46
N ASP A 68 -11.00 11.38 4.61
CA ASP A 68 -9.58 11.10 4.79
C ASP A 68 -9.22 9.64 4.53
N VAL A 69 -10.05 8.70 5.00
CA VAL A 69 -9.88 7.27 4.72
C VAL A 69 -10.12 6.96 3.26
N ALA A 70 -11.12 7.57 2.64
CA ALA A 70 -11.39 7.39 1.21
C ALA A 70 -10.19 7.88 0.36
N GLU A 71 -9.59 9.01 0.72
CA GLU A 71 -8.38 9.56 0.09
C GLU A 71 -7.19 8.61 0.19
N ALA A 72 -6.90 8.12 1.40
CA ALA A 72 -5.81 7.15 1.58
C ALA A 72 -6.09 5.82 0.86
N ALA A 73 -7.34 5.35 0.87
CA ALA A 73 -7.71 4.08 0.26
C ALA A 73 -7.61 4.13 -1.27
N VAL A 74 -8.12 5.19 -1.92
CA VAL A 74 -8.07 5.30 -3.39
C VAL A 74 -6.63 5.35 -3.91
N GLU A 75 -5.74 6.07 -3.22
CA GLU A 75 -4.30 6.14 -3.55
C GLU A 75 -3.63 4.75 -3.49
N LEU A 76 -4.01 3.93 -2.50
CA LEU A 76 -3.36 2.64 -2.26
C LEU A 76 -3.93 1.50 -3.11
N VAL A 77 -5.24 1.53 -3.38
CA VAL A 77 -5.94 0.36 -3.94
C VAL A 77 -6.74 0.65 -5.20
N GLY A 78 -6.84 1.91 -5.62
CA GLY A 78 -7.68 2.34 -6.73
C GLY A 78 -9.17 2.38 -6.40
N ALA A 79 -9.92 3.15 -7.17
CA ALA A 79 -11.38 3.32 -6.99
C ALA A 79 -12.16 2.03 -7.27
N GLU A 80 -11.62 1.11 -8.09
CA GLU A 80 -12.24 -0.16 -8.48
C GLU A 80 -12.43 -1.14 -7.33
N ARG A 81 -11.69 -0.97 -6.23
CA ARG A 81 -11.85 -1.76 -5.01
C ARG A 81 -12.74 -1.09 -3.97
N LEU A 82 -13.22 0.12 -4.22
CA LEU A 82 -14.10 0.84 -3.31
C LEU A 82 -15.56 0.61 -3.71
N THR A 83 -16.41 0.28 -2.74
CA THR A 83 -17.86 0.12 -2.95
C THR A 83 -18.67 1.31 -2.42
N ALA A 84 -18.13 2.03 -1.43
CA ALA A 84 -18.75 3.21 -0.82
C ALA A 84 -17.71 4.19 -0.29
N ILE A 85 -18.00 5.48 -0.46
CA ILE A 85 -17.26 6.64 0.05
C ILE A 85 -18.23 7.73 0.48
N PRO A 86 -17.84 8.71 1.32
CA PRO A 86 -18.65 9.91 1.52
C PRO A 86 -18.83 10.70 0.20
N ALA A 87 -20.00 11.29 0.00
CA ALA A 87 -20.27 12.12 -1.18
C ALA A 87 -19.29 13.28 -1.34
N SER A 88 -18.76 13.83 -0.24
CA SER A 88 -17.75 14.89 -0.26
C SER A 88 -16.45 14.48 -0.95
N SER A 89 -16.10 13.20 -0.95
CA SER A 89 -14.86 12.72 -1.53
C SER A 89 -14.88 12.70 -3.07
N ALA A 90 -16.06 12.77 -3.69
CA ALA A 90 -16.19 12.97 -5.14
C ALA A 90 -16.29 14.45 -5.54
N ASN A 91 -16.16 15.39 -4.59
CA ASN A 91 -16.22 16.83 -4.87
C ASN A 91 -14.82 17.36 -5.25
N PRO A 92 -14.63 17.92 -6.47
CA PRO A 92 -13.34 18.44 -6.93
C PRO A 92 -12.77 19.61 -6.11
N SER A 93 -13.60 20.28 -5.31
CA SER A 93 -13.15 21.34 -4.40
C SER A 93 -12.65 20.82 -3.06
N LEU A 94 -12.89 19.54 -2.74
CA LEU A 94 -12.61 18.93 -1.43
C LEU A 94 -11.66 17.73 -1.49
N SER A 95 -11.37 17.20 -2.68
CA SER A 95 -10.59 15.97 -2.87
C SER A 95 -9.62 16.11 -4.05
N SER A 96 -8.39 15.63 -3.86
CA SER A 96 -7.40 15.51 -4.94
C SER A 96 -7.73 14.37 -5.91
N HIS A 97 -8.48 13.37 -5.45
CA HIS A 97 -8.86 12.19 -6.22
C HIS A 97 -10.33 12.22 -6.66
N ALA A 98 -10.99 13.37 -6.64
CA ALA A 98 -12.41 13.50 -6.92
C ALA A 98 -12.86 12.84 -8.23
N ARG A 99 -12.01 12.88 -9.27
CA ARG A 99 -12.30 12.23 -10.57
C ARG A 99 -12.36 10.70 -10.45
N GLU A 100 -11.42 10.11 -9.73
CA GLU A 100 -11.36 8.65 -9.52
C GLU A 100 -12.47 8.22 -8.57
N MET A 101 -12.67 8.98 -7.49
CA MET A 101 -13.74 8.79 -6.51
C MET A 101 -15.14 8.88 -7.13
N ALA A 102 -15.32 9.66 -8.20
CA ALA A 102 -16.59 9.71 -8.94
C ALA A 102 -16.99 8.35 -9.52
N ALA A 103 -16.04 7.44 -9.80
CA ALA A 103 -16.30 6.10 -10.30
C ALA A 103 -16.76 5.11 -9.21
N VAL A 104 -16.59 5.42 -7.92
CA VAL A 104 -17.02 4.55 -6.82
C VAL A 104 -18.55 4.41 -6.83
N PRO A 105 -19.13 3.21 -6.78
CA PRO A 105 -20.57 3.03 -7.01
C PRO A 105 -21.47 3.81 -6.05
N THR A 106 -21.15 3.80 -4.76
CA THR A 106 -22.02 4.38 -3.71
C THR A 106 -21.39 5.62 -3.09
N LYS A 107 -22.17 6.71 -3.02
CA LYS A 107 -21.81 7.93 -2.31
C LYS A 107 -22.72 8.03 -1.10
N LEU A 108 -22.15 7.89 0.09
CA LEU A 108 -22.87 8.01 1.35
C LEU A 108 -23.23 9.47 1.59
N PRO A 109 -24.41 9.75 2.15
CA PRO A 109 -24.84 11.11 2.44
C PRO A 109 -23.86 11.82 3.38
N PRO A 110 -23.80 13.17 3.34
CA PRO A 110 -22.93 13.92 4.23
C PRO A 110 -23.36 13.72 5.69
N GLY A 111 -22.39 13.63 6.59
CA GLY A 111 -22.62 13.46 8.02
C GLY A 111 -21.51 12.64 8.70
N THR A 112 -21.67 12.41 9.99
CA THR A 112 -20.72 11.66 10.85
C THR A 112 -21.29 10.33 11.35
N GLY A 113 -22.48 9.96 10.90
CA GLY A 113 -23.16 8.73 11.29
C GLY A 113 -23.66 8.00 10.05
N PRO A 114 -22.79 7.24 9.36
CA PRO A 114 -23.22 6.46 8.21
C PRO A 114 -24.15 5.33 8.69
N ASP A 115 -25.23 5.08 7.95
CA ASP A 115 -26.22 4.05 8.28
C ASP A 115 -25.60 2.64 8.20
N PRO A 116 -25.49 1.90 9.32
CA PRO A 116 -24.90 0.57 9.33
C PRO A 116 -25.65 -0.43 8.43
N GLU A 117 -26.98 -0.35 8.37
CA GLU A 117 -27.79 -1.26 7.53
C GLU A 117 -27.51 -1.01 6.05
N GLN A 118 -27.43 0.26 5.66
CA GLN A 118 -27.01 0.64 4.32
C GLN A 118 -25.62 0.10 4.00
N ILE A 119 -24.63 0.29 4.88
CA ILE A 119 -23.25 -0.18 4.64
C ILE A 119 -23.20 -1.70 4.48
N ILE A 120 -23.87 -2.45 5.37
CA ILE A 120 -23.89 -3.92 5.33
C ILE A 120 -24.59 -4.42 4.07
N SER A 121 -25.65 -3.75 3.61
CA SER A 121 -26.38 -4.12 2.38
C SER A 121 -25.51 -4.07 1.12
N LEU A 122 -24.42 -3.30 1.14
CA LEU A 122 -23.45 -3.22 0.06
C LEU A 122 -22.51 -4.43 0.01
N ASN A 123 -22.61 -5.39 0.94
CA ASN A 123 -21.73 -6.56 1.04
C ASN A 123 -20.23 -6.20 0.94
N PRO A 124 -19.70 -5.27 1.76
CA PRO A 124 -18.27 -5.01 1.79
C PRO A 124 -17.51 -6.20 2.40
N ASP A 125 -16.27 -6.43 1.93
CA ASP A 125 -15.34 -7.40 2.52
C ASP A 125 -14.29 -6.74 3.44
N LEU A 126 -14.29 -5.41 3.49
CA LEU A 126 -13.55 -4.59 4.45
C LEU A 126 -14.28 -3.26 4.67
N ILE A 127 -14.48 -2.89 5.92
CA ILE A 127 -14.99 -1.57 6.30
C ILE A 127 -13.87 -0.81 6.99
N LEU A 128 -13.55 0.38 6.46
CA LEU A 128 -12.57 1.29 7.03
C LEU A 128 -13.29 2.49 7.64
N ILE A 129 -13.06 2.70 8.94
CA ILE A 129 -13.75 3.69 9.75
C ILE A 129 -12.75 4.43 10.62
N THR A 130 -13.01 5.72 10.89
CA THR A 130 -12.25 6.48 11.89
C THR A 130 -13.06 6.63 13.16
N THR A 131 -12.41 6.72 14.31
CA THR A 131 -13.08 6.97 15.60
C THR A 131 -13.29 8.46 15.89
N ARG A 132 -13.02 9.33 14.90
CA ARG A 132 -12.88 10.78 15.09
C ARG A 132 -14.22 11.49 15.32
N HIS A 133 -15.34 10.96 14.82
CA HIS A 133 -16.58 11.74 14.74
C HIS A 133 -17.72 11.26 15.64
N GLY A 134 -17.45 10.32 16.54
CA GLY A 134 -18.37 9.88 17.60
C GLY A 134 -19.53 9.00 17.12
N GLY A 135 -20.08 9.25 15.93
CA GLY A 135 -21.14 8.43 15.33
C GLY A 135 -20.69 7.01 14.94
N GLU A 136 -19.38 6.77 14.94
CA GLU A 136 -18.75 5.49 14.66
C GLU A 136 -18.66 4.56 15.88
N GLN A 137 -18.90 5.08 17.09
CA GLN A 137 -18.86 4.31 18.34
C GLN A 137 -19.93 3.22 18.37
N ASP A 138 -21.12 3.52 17.86
CA ASP A 138 -22.23 2.57 17.80
C ASP A 138 -21.92 1.43 16.81
N ALA A 139 -21.27 1.74 15.68
CA ALA A 139 -20.82 0.73 14.73
C ALA A 139 -19.77 -0.21 15.36
N GLN A 140 -18.87 0.31 16.21
CA GLN A 140 -17.90 -0.52 16.92
C GLN A 140 -18.56 -1.52 17.89
N ALA A 141 -19.67 -1.12 18.53
CA ALA A 141 -20.43 -1.98 19.43
C ALA A 141 -21.18 -3.09 18.68
N VAL A 142 -21.66 -2.82 17.46
CA VAL A 142 -22.37 -3.80 16.61
C VAL A 142 -21.41 -4.80 15.95
N LEU A 143 -20.17 -4.38 15.70
CA LEU A 143 -19.12 -5.20 15.06
C LEU A 143 -18.19 -5.93 16.06
N ALA A 144 -18.45 -5.82 17.37
CA ALA A 144 -17.73 -6.53 18.43
C ALA A 144 -18.31 -7.92 18.66
#